data_AF-A0A5B0BEF5-F1
#
_entry.id   AF-A0A5B0BEF5-F1
#
_cell.length_a   1.000
_cell.length_b   1.000
_cell.length_c   1.000
_cell.angle_alpha   90.00
_cell.angle_beta   90.00
_cell.angle_gamma   90.00
#
_symmetry.space_group_name_H-M   'P 1'
#
loop_
_entity.id
_entity.type
_entity.pdbx_description
1 polymer ?
#
loop_
_entity_poly.entity_id
_entity_poly.type
_entity_poly.pdbx_seq_one_letter_code
_entity_poly.pdbx_strand_id
1 'polypeptide(L)' 'MEKEGLSLYDRLPIAMLSGFYYHINKNIENGILSNAMYHEISLIEQVAAKKGISLIHLYERGSTMK' A
#
# COMPACT_ATOMS: atom_id res chain seq x y z
N MET A 1 8.67 9.64 -21.64
CA MET A 1 8.16 8.73 -20.61
C MET A 1 9.15 8.83 -19.47
N GLU A 2 8.82 9.59 -18.43
CA GLU A 2 9.70 9.72 -17.26
C GLU A 2 10.04 8.31 -16.76
N LYS A 3 11.33 8.04 -16.55
CA LYS A 3 11.73 6.84 -15.83
C LYS A 3 11.10 6.96 -14.45
N GLU A 4 10.02 6.22 -14.21
CA GLU A 4 9.41 6.11 -12.89
C GLU A 4 10.52 5.77 -11.90
N GLY A 5 10.89 6.75 -11.08
CA GLY A 5 11.78 6.51 -9.96
C GLY A 5 11.16 5.44 -9.10
N LEU A 6 11.96 4.46 -8.66
CA LEU A 6 11.53 3.46 -7.70
C LEU A 6 10.75 4.14 -6.57
N SER A 7 9.48 3.77 -6.42
CA SER A 7 8.67 4.21 -5.28
C SER A 7 9.36 3.75 -4.00
N LEU A 8 9.19 4.50 -2.91
CA LEU A 8 9.62 4.06 -1.59
C LEU A 8 9.16 2.61 -1.33
N TYR A 9 7.93 2.30 -1.72
CA TYR A 9 7.29 1.00 -1.57
C TYR A 9 8.02 -0.14 -2.29
N ASP A 10 8.71 0.11 -3.41
CA ASP A 10 9.44 -0.93 -4.15
C ASP A 10 10.51 -1.61 -3.27
N ARG A 11 11.11 -0.83 -2.36
CA ARG A 11 12.21 -1.26 -1.48
C ARG A 11 11.74 -1.78 -0.13
N LEU A 12 10.45 -1.63 0.20
CA LEU A 12 9.96 -2.02 1.51
C LEU A 12 9.81 -3.54 1.65
N PRO A 13 10.06 -4.07 2.85
CA PRO A 13 9.64 -5.41 3.21
C PRO A 13 8.12 -5.55 3.08
N ILE A 14 7.65 -6.74 2.70
CA ILE A 14 6.21 -7.03 2.53
C ILE A 14 5.42 -6.67 3.78
N ALA A 15 5.96 -6.95 4.98
CA ALA A 15 5.30 -6.58 6.23
C ALA A 15 5.05 -5.07 6.35
N MET A 16 6.03 -4.24 6.01
CA MET A 16 5.86 -2.78 6.09
C MET A 16 4.89 -2.28 5.01
N LEU A 17 4.97 -2.83 3.79
CA LEU A 17 4.02 -2.54 2.71
C LEU A 17 2.57 -2.87 3.12
N SER A 18 2.36 -4.02 3.76
CA SER A 18 1.06 -4.45 4.30
C SER A 18 0.53 -3.51 5.38
N GLY A 19 1.39 -3.06 6.30
CA GLY A 19 1.02 -2.10 7.33
C GLY A 19 0.53 -0.78 6.74
N PHE A 20 1.26 -0.21 5.78
CA PHE A 20 0.83 1.00 5.07
C PHE A 20 -0.51 0.79 4.37
N TYR A 21 -0.65 -0.28 3.58
CA TYR A 21 -1.88 -0.56 2.87
C TYR A 21 -3.09 -0.66 3.80
N TYR A 22 -2.96 -1.38 4.91
CA TYR A 22 -4.01 -1.56 5.88
C TYR A 22 -4.40 -0.25 6.57
N HIS A 23 -3.44 0.52 7.09
CA HIS A 23 -3.75 1.76 7.81
C HIS A 23 -4.32 2.86 6.90
N ILE A 24 -3.87 2.95 5.64
CA ILE A 24 -4.45 3.87 4.68
C ILE A 24 -5.91 3.49 4.42
N ASN A 25 -6.21 2.21 4.14
CA ASN A 25 -7.58 1.76 3.95
C ASN A 25 -8.43 1.98 5.21
N LYS A 26 -7.92 1.71 6.41
CA LYS A 26 -8.64 1.95 7.67
C LYS A 26 -8.97 3.42 7.90
N ASN A 27 -8.06 4.32 7.55
CA ASN A 27 -8.34 5.75 7.65
C ASN A 27 -9.45 6.16 6.68
N ILE A 28 -9.45 5.65 5.43
CA ILE A 28 -10.53 5.88 4.47
C ILE A 28 -11.87 5.31 4.99
N GLU A 29 -11.87 4.08 5.49
CA GLU A 29 -13.04 3.43 6.11
C GLU A 29 -13.59 4.26 7.29
N ASN A 30 -12.72 4.91 8.07
CA ASN A 30 -13.08 5.78 9.19
C ASN A 30 -13.45 7.21 8.77
N GLY A 31 -13.52 7.50 7.47
CA GLY A 31 -13.87 8.82 6.92
C GLY A 31 -12.74 9.86 6.92
N ILE A 32 -11.50 9.45 7.25
CA ILE A 32 -10.30 10.29 7.14
C ILE A 32 -9.74 10.12 5.73
N LEU A 33 -10.18 11.01 4.83
CA LEU A 33 -9.88 10.94 3.41
C LEU A 33 -9.00 12.12 2.94
N SER A 34 -7.96 11.82 2.16
CA SER A 34 -7.22 12.84 1.42
C SER A 34 -6.85 12.33 0.02
N ASN A 35 -6.69 13.25 -0.93
CA ASN A 35 -6.26 12.90 -2.30
C ASN A 35 -4.91 12.17 -2.32
N ALA A 36 -4.02 12.50 -1.38
CA ALA A 36 -2.73 11.82 -1.24
C ALA A 36 -2.90 10.32 -0.96
N MET A 37 -3.89 9.92 -0.17
CA MET A 37 -4.09 8.51 0.20
C MET A 37 -4.46 7.62 -0.99
N TYR A 38 -5.24 8.14 -1.94
CA TYR A 38 -5.51 7.42 -3.19
C TYR A 38 -4.26 7.27 -4.05
N HIS A 39 -3.40 8.29 -4.05
CA HIS A 39 -2.11 8.21 -4.73
C HIS A 39 -1.20 7.15 -4.08
N GLU A 40 -1.12 7.14 -2.75
CA GLU A 40 -0.36 6.11 -2.01
C GLU A 40 -0.90 4.70 -2.27
N ILE A 41 -2.23 4.50 -2.27
CA ILE A 41 -2.84 3.22 -2.63
C ILE A 41 -2.41 2.79 -4.04
N SER A 42 -2.49 3.68 -5.03
CA SER A 42 -2.09 3.35 -6.40
C SER A 42 -0.62 2.93 -6.49
N LEU A 43 0.28 3.58 -5.74
CA LEU A 43 1.69 3.19 -5.69
C LEU A 43 1.87 1.80 -5.05
N ILE A 44 1.14 1.52 -3.97
CA ILE A 44 1.18 0.21 -3.30
C ILE A 44 0.62 -0.89 -4.22
N GLU A 45 -0.46 -0.63 -4.95
CA GLU A 45 -1.06 -1.57 -5.91
C GLU A 45 -0.08 -1.95 -7.02
N GLN A 46 0.64 -0.96 -7.58
CA GLN A 46 1.68 -1.19 -8.57
C GLN A 46 2.81 -2.07 -8.02
N VAL A 47 3.24 -1.80 -6.79
CA VAL A 47 4.28 -2.61 -6.13
C VAL A 47 3.79 -4.02 -5.81
N ALA A 48 2.54 -4.18 -5.39
CA ALA A 48 1.92 -5.48 -5.14
C ALA A 48 1.89 -6.33 -6.43
N ALA A 49 1.48 -5.72 -7.54
CA ALA A 49 1.50 -6.35 -8.86
C ALA A 49 2.93 -6.76 -9.29
N LYS A 50 3.92 -5.86 -9.13
CA LYS A 50 5.34 -6.15 -9.40
C LYS A 50 5.89 -7.32 -8.57
N LYS A 51 5.44 -7.45 -7.31
CA LYS A 51 5.88 -8.51 -6.37
C LYS A 51 5.04 -9.79 -6.47
N GLY A 52 3.97 -9.81 -7.28
CA GLY A 52 3.06 -10.96 -7.38
C GLY A 52 2.24 -11.21 -6.12
N ILE A 53 1.90 -10.17 -5.36
CA ILE A 53 1.17 -10.25 -4.09
C ILE A 53 -0.24 -9.69 -4.28
N SER A 54 -1.26 -10.40 -3.78
CA SER A 54 -2.64 -9.91 -3.83
C SER A 54 -2.89 -8.82 -2.78
N LEU A 55 -3.77 -7.87 -3.11
CA LEU A 55 -4.18 -6.82 -2.18
C LEU A 55 -4.89 -7.37 -0.93
N ILE A 56 -5.63 -8.47 -1.08
CA ILE A 56 -6.25 -9.20 0.05
C ILE A 56 -5.16 -9.67 1.02
N HIS A 57 -4.07 -10.27 0.51
CA HIS A 57 -2.95 -10.68 1.35
C HIS A 57 -2.32 -9.49 2.09
N LEU A 58 -2.16 -8.35 1.41
CA LEU A 58 -1.63 -7.15 2.06
C LEU A 58 -2.55 -6.64 3.18
N TYR A 59 -3.86 -6.62 2.95
CA TYR A 59 -4.85 -6.18 3.94
C TYR A 59 -4.89 -7.11 5.15
N GLU A 60 -5.02 -8.43 4.92
CA GLU A 60 -5.06 -9.44 5.97
C GLU A 60 -3.79 -9.39 6.81
N ARG A 61 -2.62 -9.39 6.17
CA ARG A 61 -1.34 -9.30 6.88
C ARG A 61 -1.23 -8.01 7.68
N GLY A 62 -1.58 -6.87 7.10
CA GLY A 62 -1.55 -5.58 7.76
C GLY A 62 -2.48 -5.53 8.97
N SER A 63 -3.64 -6.19 8.91
CA SER A 63 -4.59 -6.25 10.03
C SER A 63 -4.07 -7.01 11.26
N THR A 64 -3.07 -7.88 11.08
CA THR A 64 -2.42 -8.62 12.17
C THR A 64 -1.28 -7.84 12.84
N MET A 65 -0.88 -6.71 12.27
CA MET A 65 0.18 -5.87 12.81
C MET A 65 -0.41 -4.99 13.92
N LYS A 66 0.13 -5.15 15.13
CA LYS A 66 -0.23 -4.35 16.32
C LYS A 66 0.58 -3.07 16.39
#